data_AF-A0A2M9P4I3-F1
#
_entry.id   AF-A0A2M9P4I3-F1
#
_cell.length_a   1.000
_cell.length_b   1.000
_cell.length_c   1.000
_cell.angle_alpha   90.00
_cell.angle_beta   90.00
_cell.angle_gamma   90.00
#
_symmetry.space_group_name_H-M   'P 1'
#
loop_
_entity.id
_entity.type
_entity.pdbx_description
1 polymer ?
#
loop_
_entity_poly.entity_id
_entity_poly.type
_entity_poly.pdbx_seq_one_letter_code
_entity_poly.pdbx_strand_id
1 'polypeptide(L)' 'KEIDERVGAFLNRPLEGDWPYLWLDATYLKVREGGRIVSVAAIIAMAVNTDGRREIVGLHIGPSEAEPFWASFL' A
#
# COMPACT_ATOMS: atom_id res chain seq x y z
N LYS A 1 3.50 -15.11 -12.19
CA LYS A 1 4.32 -14.30 -13.13
C LYS A 1 3.52 -13.16 -13.72
N GLU A 2 2.48 -13.38 -14.53
CA GLU A 2 1.65 -12.28 -15.06
C GLU A 2 1.06 -11.38 -13.97
N ILE A 3 0.55 -11.97 -12.88
CA ILE A 3 0.00 -11.20 -11.74
C ILE A 3 1.11 -10.40 -11.05
N ASP A 4 2.29 -10.99 -10.83
CA ASP A 4 3.41 -10.32 -10.15
C ASP A 4 3.90 -9.13 -10.96
N GLU A 5 3.96 -9.26 -12.28
CA GLU A 5 4.30 -8.17 -13.20
C GLU A 5 3.26 -7.05 -13.16
N ARG A 6 1.97 -7.38 -13.15
CA ARG A 6 0.88 -6.39 -13.02
C ARG A 6 0.90 -5.68 -11.68
N VAL A 7 1.18 -6.40 -10.59
CA VAL A 7 1.34 -5.82 -9.26
C VAL A 7 2.55 -4.89 -9.22
N GLY A 8 3.69 -5.33 -9.77
CA GLY A 8 4.88 -4.49 -9.88
C GLY A 8 4.63 -3.22 -10.69
N ALA A 9 3.96 -3.32 -11.84
CA ALA A 9 3.59 -2.16 -12.65
C ALA A 9 2.64 -1.21 -11.89
N PHE A 10 1.68 -1.74 -11.14
CA PHE A 10 0.78 -0.93 -10.31
C PHE A 10 1.53 -0.19 -9.21
N LEU A 11 2.43 -0.87 -8.48
CA LEU A 11 3.18 -0.30 -7.35
C LEU A 11 4.21 0.73 -7.78
N ASN A 12 4.77 0.60 -8.99
CA ASN A 12 5.82 1.49 -9.50
C ASN A 12 5.32 2.53 -10.51
N ARG A 13 4.00 2.62 -10.74
CA ARG A 13 3.46 3.62 -11.67
C ARG A 13 3.69 5.04 -11.12
N PRO A 14 4.04 6.02 -11.96
CA PRO A 14 4.13 7.40 -11.52
C PRO A 14 2.76 7.90 -11.05
N LEU A 15 2.76 8.69 -9.97
CA LEU A 15 1.58 9.43 -9.53
C LEU A 15 1.63 10.81 -10.17
N GLU A 16 0.78 11.04 -11.16
CA GLU A 16 0.71 12.30 -11.91
C GLU A 16 -0.49 13.14 -11.45
N GLY A 17 -0.36 14.46 -11.54
CA GLY A 17 -1.41 15.41 -11.19
C GLY A 17 -1.55 15.70 -9.70
N ASP A 18 -2.58 16.46 -9.36
CA ASP A 18 -2.85 16.93 -8.00
C ASP A 18 -3.79 15.97 -7.24
N TRP A 19 -3.42 15.67 -6.00
CA TRP A 19 -4.16 14.79 -5.09
C TRP A 19 -4.58 15.56 -3.83
N PRO A 20 -5.66 16.34 -3.88
CA PRO A 20 -6.06 17.24 -2.79
C PRO A 20 -6.33 16.56 -1.45
N TYR A 21 -6.64 15.26 -1.45
CA TYR A 21 -6.88 14.50 -0.23
C TYR A 21 -6.16 13.16 -0.26
N LEU A 22 -5.57 12.80 0.88
CA LEU A 22 -4.85 11.54 1.11
C LEU A 22 -5.31 10.94 2.44
N TRP A 23 -5.58 9.65 2.42
CA TRP A 23 -5.79 8.82 3.61
C TRP A 23 -4.70 7.76 3.66
N LEU A 24 -4.10 7.64 4.83
CA LEU A 24 -3.17 6.58 5.18
C LEU A 24 -3.87 5.69 6.20
N ASP A 25 -3.87 4.40 5.93
CA ASP A 25 -4.43 3.41 6.82
C ASP A 25 -3.52 2.20 6.86
N ALA A 26 -3.67 1.40 7.91
CA ALA A 26 -3.08 0.09 7.92
C ALA A 26 -4.00 -0.94 8.58
N THR A 27 -4.04 -2.12 7.95
CA THR A 27 -4.92 -3.22 8.34
C THR A 27 -4.08 -4.48 8.54
N TYR A 28 -4.28 -5.14 9.68
CA TYR A 28 -3.58 -6.38 9.99
C TYR A 28 -4.21 -7.57 9.28
N LEU A 29 -3.38 -8.31 8.54
CA LEU A 29 -3.74 -9.53 7.85
C LEU A 29 -3.05 -10.73 8.48
N LYS A 30 -3.73 -11.89 8.49
CA LYS A 30 -3.14 -13.17 8.89
C LYS A 30 -2.58 -13.87 7.65
N VAL A 31 -1.27 -14.06 7.62
CA VAL A 31 -0.57 -14.71 6.50
C VAL A 31 0.24 -15.91 6.98
N ARG A 32 0.46 -16.87 6.08
CA ARG A 32 1.30 -18.04 6.37
C ARG A 32 2.73 -17.77 5.91
N GLU A 33 3.66 -17.78 6.86
CA GLU A 33 5.09 -17.58 6.61
C GLU A 33 5.89 -18.57 7.46
N GLY A 34 6.89 -19.24 6.87
CA GLY A 34 7.75 -20.18 7.60
C GLY A 34 7.01 -21.31 8.33
N GLY A 35 5.85 -21.73 7.80
CA GLY A 35 5.03 -22.80 8.40
C GLY A 35 4.11 -22.36 9.56
N ARG A 36 4.04 -21.07 9.90
CA ARG A 36 3.16 -20.53 10.94
C ARG A 36 2.30 -19.38 10.41
N ILE A 37 1.22 -19.07 11.13
CA ILE A 37 0.39 -17.89 10.86
C ILE A 37 0.94 -16.71 11.64
N VAL A 38 1.26 -15.62 10.93
CA VAL A 38 1.75 -14.36 11.50
C VAL A 38 0.80 -13.22 11.14
N SER A 39 0.82 -12.16 11.94
CA SER A 39 0.17 -10.89 11.61
C SER A 39 1.15 -10.03 10.81
N VAL A 40 0.71 -9.51 9.68
CA VAL A 40 1.42 -8.47 8.93
C VAL A 40 0.53 -7.25 8.79
N ALA A 41 1.12 -6.06 8.76
CA ALA A 41 0.42 -4.83 8.48
C ALA A 41 0.41 -4.58 6.97
N ALA A 42 -0.78 -4.41 6.38
CA ALA A 42 -0.92 -3.86 5.05
C ALA A 42 -1.12 -2.35 5.17
N ILE A 43 -0.08 -1.60 4.79
CA ILE A 43 -0.06 -0.14 4.78
C ILE A 43 -0.61 0.33 3.43
N ILE A 44 -1.64 1.18 3.46
CA ILE A 44 -2.40 1.59 2.27
C ILE A 44 -2.46 3.11 2.20
N ALA A 45 -2.16 3.66 1.03
CA ALA A 45 -2.44 5.05 0.67
C ALA A 45 -3.60 5.11 -0.33
N MET A 46 -4.67 5.80 0.05
CA MET A 46 -5.80 6.12 -0.82
C MET A 46 -5.86 7.63 -1.02
N ALA A 47 -6.01 8.09 -2.24
CA ALA A 47 -6.10 9.51 -2.54
C ALA A 47 -7.31 9.81 -3.42
N VAL A 48 -7.75 11.08 -3.39
CA VAL A 48 -8.77 11.62 -4.30
C VAL A 48 -8.08 12.58 -5.27
N ASN A 49 -8.28 12.38 -6.58
CA ASN A 49 -7.78 13.29 -7.60
C ASN A 49 -8.71 14.51 -7.78
N THR A 50 -8.31 15.46 -8.62
CA THR A 50 -9.09 16.67 -8.92
C THR A 50 -10.46 16.41 -9.56
N ASP A 51 -10.65 15.25 -10.20
CA ASP A 51 -11.94 14.79 -10.73
C ASP A 51 -12.85 14.17 -9.65
N GLY A 52 -12.41 14.14 -8.39
CA GLY A 52 -13.15 13.55 -7.28
C GLY A 52 -13.10 12.01 -7.22
N ARG A 53 -12.23 11.37 -8.02
CA ARG A 53 -12.09 9.91 -8.04
C ARG A 53 -11.13 9.43 -6.96
N ARG A 54 -11.54 8.38 -6.24
CA ARG A 54 -10.74 7.70 -5.22
C ARG A 54 -9.92 6.59 -5.85
N GLU A 55 -8.63 6.57 -5.55
CA GLU A 55 -7.71 5.55 -6.04
C GLU A 55 -6.74 5.10 -4.94
N ILE A 56 -6.35 3.82 -4.97
CA ILE A 56 -5.22 3.33 -4.20
C ILE A 56 -3.95 3.75 -4.93
N VAL A 57 -3.17 4.61 -4.28
CA VAL A 57 -1.95 5.21 -4.85
C VAL A 57 -0.68 4.57 -4.29
N GLY A 58 -0.79 3.79 -3.21
CA GLY A 58 0.33 3.04 -2.65
C GLY A 58 -0.14 1.87 -1.79
N LEU A 59 0.66 0.81 -1.76
CA LEU A 59 0.48 -0.34 -0.90
C LEU A 59 1.84 -0.88 -0.48
N HIS A 60 2.01 -1.19 0.81
CA HIS A 60 3.19 -1.86 1.33
C HIS A 60 2.78 -2.91 2.37
N ILE A 61 3.58 -3.99 2.48
CA ILE A 61 3.38 -5.04 3.48
C ILE A 61 4.59 -5.03 4.41
N GLY A 62 4.35 -4.80 5.69
CA GLY A 62 5.37 -4.79 6.73
C GLY A 62 5.01 -5.67 7.92
N PRO A 63 5.95 -5.93 8.84
CA PRO A 63 5.67 -6.68 10.05
C PRO A 63 4.82 -5.90 11.06
N SER A 64 4.76 -4.56 10.97
CA SER A 64 3.92 -3.70 11.80
C SER A 64 3.73 -2.30 11.19
N GLU A 65 2.97 -1.46 11.88
CA GLU A 65 2.72 -0.04 11.55
C GLU A 65 3.66 0.90 12.31
N ALA A 66 4.85 0.41 12.66
CA ALA A 66 5.87 1.22 13.33
C ALA A 66 6.46 2.27 12.37
N GLU A 67 7.00 3.34 12.96
CA GLU A 67 7.58 4.49 12.24
C GLU A 67 8.54 4.11 11.09
N PRO A 68 9.46 3.12 11.23
CA PRO A 68 10.34 2.74 10.12
C PRO A 68 9.61 2.26 8.86
N PHE A 69 8.45 1.61 9.01
CA PHE A 69 7.69 1.08 7.88
C PHE A 69 6.87 2.16 7.18
N TRP A 70 6.36 3.14 7.94
CA TRP A 70 5.77 4.34 7.37
C TRP A 70 6.80 5.20 6.66
N ALA A 71 7.99 5.37 7.25
CA ALA A 71 9.07 6.15 6.65
C ALA A 71 9.61 5.52 5.36
N SER A 72 9.62 4.18 5.25
CA SER A 72 10.00 3.50 4.01
C SER A 72 8.91 3.55 2.93
N PHE A 73 7.66 3.80 3.31
CA PHE A 73 6.52 3.80 2.40
C PHE A 73 6.27 5.17 1.75
N LEU A 74 6.54 6.25 2.49
CA LEU A 74 6.38 7.64 2.06
C LEU A 74 7.62 8.15 1.31
#